data_AF-A0A836VDC9-F1
#
_entry.id   AF-A0A836VDC9-F1
#
_cell.length_a   1.000
_cell.length_b   1.000
_cell.length_c   1.000
_cell.angle_alpha   90.00
_cell.angle_beta   90.00
_cell.angle_gamma   90.00
#
_symmetry.space_group_name_H-M   'P 1'
#
loop_
_entity.id
_entity.type
_entity.pdbx_description
1 polymer ?
#
loop_
_entity_poly.entity_id
_entity_poly.type
_entity_poly.pdbx_seq_one_letter_code
_entity_poly.pdbx_strand_id
1 'polypeptide(L)'
;MPTQYWNEIAGRAVFYLGEAENGFVDLVEEMILQGPECPRSSVDHRGSFKTLAETPLPRWDLVDCDDYLAMVVQMTRGCPEHCTFCNIPALYGKTTRLKEPSRTVRELDLIYEKGWRGAVMVVDDNFIGNSESIRVTLEEEIIPWQRERDFPFQFHTQVSVRLSDDEPLMEAMYSAGFFKVFCGIESPSPESLKFMGAQKNLQGDRSLLDKVLRIQEFGFEVQAGFIMGLDADPDNIADLMIEFIQDAGIPIAMVGILGVVPDTPDYKRFKRSGRLVENIRYTGDTGIFSRELSFVPAIDPDELFARHRKVVEYIYSPKRYFERCHSVLDMKGRPKLGQDSAIGLWHLKGFATSLWVQGFRSSYKLEYWRLLAKGVKRPKRFVQAVNMAVAGHHLITATDRALRADDVRSFLDQALERFEQYCKGALDAFQSELGSRTATLDGLVHQRLRGLRDDLDAVHRSAAVLMEVAEETCSRYMDDFESHLREPLAQLRRGVDQLLTTHSRSMESQV
;
A
#
# COMPACT_ATOMS: atom_id res chain seq x y z
N MET A 1 3.01 -6.62 8.38
CA MET A 1 4.06 -6.49 9.42
C MET A 1 3.60 -7.03 10.78
N PRO A 2 3.32 -8.33 10.92
CA PRO A 2 2.66 -8.86 12.13
C PRO A 2 3.56 -8.82 13.37
N THR A 3 4.87 -9.05 13.20
CA THR A 3 5.82 -9.17 14.31
C THR A 3 6.07 -7.87 15.05
N GLN A 4 5.89 -6.70 14.42
CA GLN A 4 6.06 -5.41 15.11
C GLN A 4 4.87 -4.99 15.95
N TYR A 5 3.69 -5.57 15.70
CA TYR A 5 2.48 -5.40 16.50
C TYR A 5 2.18 -6.65 17.34
N TRP A 6 3.20 -7.48 17.63
CA TRP A 6 3.05 -8.76 18.32
C TRP A 6 2.34 -8.63 19.68
N ASN A 7 2.58 -7.53 20.39
CA ASN A 7 1.98 -7.19 21.67
C ASN A 7 0.45 -7.06 21.58
N GLU A 8 -0.08 -6.74 20.41
CA GLU A 8 -1.50 -6.55 20.16
C GLU A 8 -2.19 -7.74 19.47
N ILE A 9 -1.44 -8.78 19.08
CA ILE A 9 -2.02 -10.02 18.55
C ILE A 9 -2.57 -10.83 19.71
N ALA A 10 -3.88 -11.10 19.75
CA ALA A 10 -4.50 -11.89 20.80
C ALA A 10 -4.11 -13.38 20.71
N GLY A 11 -4.17 -14.09 21.84
CA GLY A 11 -3.97 -15.54 21.92
C GLY A 11 -2.64 -15.98 22.57
N ARG A 12 -2.54 -17.31 22.77
CA ARG A 12 -1.34 -17.99 23.24
C ARG A 12 -0.42 -18.25 22.04
N ALA A 13 0.72 -17.57 22.01
CA ALA A 13 1.72 -17.73 20.97
C ALA A 13 3.10 -17.27 21.47
N VAL A 14 4.14 -17.87 20.91
CA VAL A 14 5.53 -17.40 21.04
C VAL A 14 5.86 -16.55 19.83
N PHE A 15 6.19 -15.28 20.05
CA PHE A 15 6.50 -14.33 18.97
C PHE A 15 8.01 -14.19 18.79
N TYR A 16 8.52 -14.57 17.63
CA TYR A 16 9.92 -14.33 17.25
C TYR A 16 10.05 -12.95 16.59
N LEU A 17 10.87 -12.09 17.17
CA LEU A 17 11.16 -10.75 16.64
C LEU A 17 12.52 -10.80 15.94
N GLY A 18 12.55 -10.48 14.65
CA GLY A 18 13.75 -10.63 13.80
C GLY A 18 13.78 -11.98 13.08
N GLU A 19 14.92 -12.66 13.13
CA GLU A 19 15.17 -13.91 12.40
C GLU A 19 14.72 -15.13 13.21
N ALA A 20 13.54 -15.67 12.89
CA ALA A 20 12.94 -16.79 13.62
C ALA A 20 13.75 -18.09 13.49
N GLU A 21 14.54 -18.25 12.43
CA GLU A 21 15.38 -19.45 12.25
C GLU A 21 16.41 -19.61 13.39
N ASN A 22 16.68 -18.55 14.15
CA ASN A 22 17.62 -18.53 15.27
C ASN A 22 17.02 -19.07 16.59
N GLY A 23 16.08 -20.01 16.53
CA GLY A 23 15.50 -20.65 17.73
C GLY A 23 14.10 -21.23 17.56
N PHE A 24 13.49 -21.08 16.38
CA PHE A 24 12.17 -21.67 16.10
C PHE A 24 12.18 -23.20 16.16
N VAL A 25 13.25 -23.85 15.68
CA VAL A 25 13.36 -25.31 15.70
C VAL A 25 13.37 -25.84 17.13
N ASP A 26 14.09 -25.17 18.03
CA ASP A 26 14.15 -25.53 19.45
C ASP A 26 12.75 -25.51 20.10
N LEU A 27 11.92 -24.51 19.76
CA LEU A 27 10.53 -24.46 20.22
C LEU A 27 9.68 -25.60 19.64
N VAL A 28 9.85 -25.93 18.36
CA VAL A 28 9.13 -27.05 17.76
C VAL A 28 9.49 -28.37 18.44
N GLU A 29 10.78 -28.59 18.74
CA GLU A 29 11.24 -29.76 19.48
C GLU A 29 10.66 -29.80 20.91
N GLU A 30 10.63 -28.65 21.60
CA GLU A 30 10.01 -28.53 22.91
C GLU A 30 8.51 -28.86 22.87
N MET A 31 7.77 -28.35 21.88
CA MET A 31 6.35 -28.62 21.71
C MET A 31 6.06 -30.09 21.38
N ILE A 32 6.96 -30.76 20.66
CA ILE A 32 6.86 -32.20 20.40
C ILE A 32 7.05 -33.01 21.70
N LEU A 33 7.99 -32.61 22.55
CA LEU A 33 8.33 -33.33 23.77
C LEU A 33 7.35 -33.08 24.93
N GLN A 34 6.91 -31.83 25.09
CA GLN A 34 6.12 -31.37 26.24
C GLN A 34 4.64 -31.16 25.91
N GLY A 35 4.27 -31.20 24.63
CA GLY A 35 2.92 -30.92 24.14
C GLY A 35 2.78 -29.51 23.57
N PRO A 36 1.67 -29.22 22.86
CA PRO A 36 1.51 -27.98 22.07
C PRO A 36 1.19 -26.74 22.92
N GLU A 37 1.14 -26.86 24.24
CA GLU A 37 0.82 -25.73 25.11
C GLU A 37 2.01 -24.77 25.21
N CYS A 38 1.86 -23.57 24.65
CA CYS A 38 2.82 -22.49 24.82
C CYS A 38 2.20 -21.32 25.60
N PRO A 39 2.92 -20.73 26.59
CA PRO A 39 2.52 -19.45 27.16
C PRO A 39 2.68 -18.34 26.11
N ARG A 40 1.95 -17.23 26.30
CA ARG A 40 2.21 -16.02 25.52
C ARG A 40 3.58 -15.48 25.91
N SER A 41 4.52 -15.46 24.97
CA SER A 41 5.88 -14.93 25.18
C SER A 41 6.46 -14.36 23.88
N SER A 42 7.59 -13.68 23.99
CA SER A 42 8.34 -13.20 22.82
C SER A 42 9.82 -13.54 22.97
N VAL A 43 10.44 -13.95 21.87
CA VAL A 43 11.87 -14.15 21.74
C VAL A 43 12.41 -13.06 20.82
N ASP A 44 13.28 -12.21 21.34
CA ASP A 44 13.83 -11.09 20.57
C ASP A 44 15.23 -11.41 20.04
N HIS A 45 15.34 -11.64 18.74
CA HIS A 45 16.60 -11.85 18.04
C HIS A 45 17.10 -10.58 17.34
N ARG A 46 16.41 -9.44 17.47
CA ARG A 46 16.86 -8.18 16.87
C ARG A 46 18.20 -7.78 17.51
N GLY A 47 19.21 -7.54 16.68
CA GLY A 47 20.57 -7.25 17.12
C GLY A 47 21.41 -8.48 17.47
N SER A 48 20.83 -9.69 17.44
CA SER A 48 21.54 -10.97 17.60
C SER A 48 21.44 -11.78 16.31
N PHE A 49 22.24 -11.38 15.33
CA PHE A 49 22.18 -11.92 13.97
C PHE A 49 23.22 -13.02 13.77
N LYS A 50 22.79 -14.18 13.26
CA LYS A 50 23.70 -15.26 12.86
C LYS A 50 24.20 -15.08 11.44
N THR A 51 25.21 -15.86 11.07
CA THR A 51 25.64 -15.95 9.67
C THR A 51 24.51 -16.55 8.81
N LEU A 52 24.35 -16.06 7.58
CA LEU A 52 23.40 -16.66 6.64
C LEU A 52 23.95 -17.95 6.00
N ALA A 53 25.22 -18.27 6.25
CA ALA A 53 25.88 -19.49 5.78
C ALA A 53 25.29 -20.78 6.38
N GLU A 54 24.43 -20.69 7.40
CA GLU A 54 23.78 -21.83 8.05
C GLU A 54 22.25 -21.83 7.85
N THR A 55 21.72 -20.87 7.09
CA THR A 55 20.27 -20.79 6.85
C THR A 55 19.78 -22.07 6.14
N PRO A 56 18.71 -22.71 6.65
CA PRO A 56 18.18 -23.92 6.02
C PRO A 56 17.65 -23.61 4.63
N LEU A 57 17.75 -24.58 3.73
CA LEU A 57 17.14 -24.45 2.40
C LEU A 57 15.61 -24.43 2.54
N PRO A 58 14.90 -23.56 1.79
CA PRO A 58 13.44 -23.58 1.76
C PRO A 58 12.91 -24.95 1.31
N ARG A 59 11.79 -25.39 1.91
CA ARG A 59 11.09 -26.63 1.57
C ARG A 59 10.27 -26.49 0.29
N TRP A 60 10.96 -26.25 -0.83
CA TRP A 60 10.35 -26.13 -2.15
C TRP A 60 9.53 -27.36 -2.54
N ASP A 61 9.85 -28.53 -2.01
CA ASP A 61 9.09 -29.76 -2.20
C ASP A 61 7.62 -29.64 -1.76
N LEU A 62 7.31 -28.79 -0.77
CA LEU A 62 5.96 -28.52 -0.28
C LEU A 62 5.20 -27.46 -1.09
N VAL A 63 5.88 -26.78 -2.02
CA VAL A 63 5.31 -25.70 -2.84
C VAL A 63 4.80 -26.30 -4.14
N ASP A 64 3.56 -25.98 -4.50
CA ASP A 64 3.04 -26.14 -5.85
C ASP A 64 3.37 -24.87 -6.63
N CYS A 65 4.15 -25.00 -7.72
CA CYS A 65 4.58 -23.85 -8.50
C CYS A 65 3.44 -23.20 -9.29
N ASP A 66 2.35 -23.93 -9.56
CA ASP A 66 1.22 -23.41 -10.35
C ASP A 66 0.38 -22.37 -9.59
N ASP A 67 0.52 -22.31 -8.26
CA ASP A 67 -0.17 -21.33 -7.40
C ASP A 67 0.48 -19.94 -7.39
N TYR A 68 1.63 -19.78 -8.06
CA TYR A 68 2.47 -18.57 -7.94
C TYR A 68 2.79 -17.95 -9.30
N LEU A 69 2.82 -16.61 -9.33
CA LEU A 69 3.24 -15.85 -10.51
C LEU A 69 4.78 -15.80 -10.66
N ALA A 70 5.50 -15.86 -9.54
CA ALA A 70 6.95 -15.82 -9.47
C ALA A 70 7.42 -16.63 -8.27
N MET A 71 8.57 -17.29 -8.40
CA MET A 71 9.27 -17.87 -7.26
C MET A 71 10.08 -16.79 -6.55
N VAL A 72 10.48 -17.03 -5.31
CA VAL A 72 11.24 -16.07 -4.50
C VAL A 72 12.53 -16.69 -4.00
N VAL A 73 13.62 -15.93 -3.98
CA VAL A 73 14.87 -16.29 -3.30
C VAL A 73 15.36 -15.10 -2.51
N GLN A 74 16.18 -15.34 -1.48
CA GLN A 74 16.81 -14.28 -0.71
C GLN A 74 18.32 -14.48 -0.75
N MET A 75 19.07 -13.44 -1.10
CA MET A 75 20.53 -13.47 -1.15
C MET A 75 21.13 -12.72 0.02
N THR A 76 20.43 -11.72 0.55
CA THR A 76 20.92 -10.86 1.63
C THR A 76 19.87 -10.57 2.69
N ARG A 77 20.33 -10.17 3.88
CA ARG A 77 19.50 -9.61 4.96
C ARG A 77 20.18 -8.40 5.57
N GLY A 78 19.37 -7.45 6.02
CA GLY A 78 19.83 -6.20 6.61
C GLY A 78 20.06 -5.10 5.57
N CYS A 79 20.11 -3.86 6.03
CA CYS A 79 20.27 -2.69 5.16
C CYS A 79 21.05 -1.59 5.87
N PRO A 80 22.12 -1.04 5.27
CA PRO A 80 22.99 -0.04 5.92
C PRO A 80 22.37 1.36 5.95
N GLU A 81 21.27 1.55 5.25
CA GLU A 81 20.61 2.84 5.11
C GLU A 81 19.97 3.32 6.43
N HIS A 82 19.67 4.62 6.48
CA HIS A 82 19.14 5.28 7.68
C HIS A 82 17.76 5.91 7.45
N CYS A 83 17.00 5.37 6.50
CA CYS A 83 15.62 5.77 6.22
C CYS A 83 14.78 5.73 7.51
N THR A 84 14.19 6.85 7.90
CA THR A 84 13.55 7.01 9.21
C THR A 84 12.22 6.28 9.35
N PHE A 85 11.57 5.98 8.22
CA PHE A 85 10.31 5.27 8.11
C PHE A 85 10.48 3.74 8.01
N CYS A 86 11.70 3.27 7.74
CA CYS A 86 11.97 1.87 7.38
C CYS A 86 12.28 1.03 8.63
N ASN A 87 11.64 -0.13 8.74
CA ASN A 87 11.82 -1.07 9.84
C ASN A 87 12.96 -2.10 9.61
N ILE A 88 13.48 -2.22 8.38
CA ILE A 88 14.49 -3.22 8.03
C ILE A 88 15.74 -3.12 8.91
N PRO A 89 16.34 -1.93 9.16
CA PRO A 89 17.48 -1.84 10.07
C PRO A 89 17.17 -2.28 11.52
N ALA A 90 15.92 -2.11 11.97
CA ALA A 90 15.49 -2.53 13.30
C ALA A 90 15.25 -4.05 13.38
N LEU A 91 14.77 -4.68 12.30
CA LEU A 91 14.47 -6.11 12.26
C LEU A 91 15.68 -6.97 11.90
N TYR A 92 16.47 -6.57 10.91
CA TYR A 92 17.51 -7.39 10.28
C TYR A 92 18.94 -6.81 10.41
N GLY A 93 19.06 -5.63 11.01
CA GLY A 93 20.32 -4.97 11.29
C GLY A 93 20.80 -4.01 10.20
N LYS A 94 21.84 -3.25 10.54
CA LYS A 94 22.47 -2.22 9.69
C LYS A 94 23.61 -2.74 8.81
N THR A 95 23.85 -4.04 8.83
CA THR A 95 24.91 -4.67 8.03
C THR A 95 24.24 -5.62 7.06
N THR A 96 24.49 -5.43 5.76
CA THR A 96 24.05 -6.35 4.72
C THR A 96 24.86 -7.63 4.84
N ARG A 97 24.24 -8.69 5.37
CA ARG A 97 24.82 -10.03 5.42
C ARG A 97 24.42 -10.77 4.15
N LEU A 98 25.37 -11.50 3.56
CA LEU A 98 25.11 -12.33 2.39
C LEU A 98 24.95 -13.79 2.80
N LYS A 99 24.02 -14.46 2.13
CA LYS A 99 23.97 -15.92 2.04
C LYS A 99 25.22 -16.40 1.30
N GLU A 100 25.71 -17.57 1.69
CA GLU A 100 26.81 -18.20 0.98
C GLU A 100 26.39 -18.50 -0.48
N PRO A 101 27.23 -18.19 -1.49
CA PRO A 101 26.85 -18.29 -2.89
C PRO A 101 26.35 -19.68 -3.31
N SER A 102 27.00 -20.76 -2.87
CA SER A 102 26.59 -22.14 -3.21
C SER A 102 25.19 -22.48 -2.68
N ARG A 103 24.76 -21.92 -1.54
CA ARG A 103 23.38 -22.04 -1.06
C ARG A 103 22.38 -21.36 -1.98
N THR A 104 22.71 -20.17 -2.49
CA THR A 104 21.85 -19.48 -3.46
C THR A 104 21.71 -20.31 -4.72
N VAL A 105 22.81 -20.85 -5.25
CA VAL A 105 22.80 -21.77 -6.38
C VAL A 105 21.94 -23.01 -6.08
N ARG A 106 22.05 -23.58 -4.88
CA ARG A 106 21.25 -24.74 -4.49
C ARG A 106 19.75 -24.43 -4.42
N GLU A 107 19.36 -23.25 -3.96
CA GLU A 107 17.96 -22.81 -4.00
C GLU A 107 17.44 -22.68 -5.43
N LEU A 108 18.26 -22.13 -6.34
CA LEU A 108 17.93 -22.05 -7.77
C LEU A 108 17.83 -23.44 -8.41
N ASP A 109 18.71 -24.38 -8.07
CA ASP A 109 18.61 -25.77 -8.52
C ASP A 109 17.31 -26.42 -8.06
N LEU A 110 16.90 -26.26 -6.79
CA LEU A 110 15.66 -26.84 -6.28
C LEU A 110 14.42 -26.29 -7.02
N ILE A 111 14.39 -24.99 -7.31
CA ILE A 111 13.34 -24.36 -8.12
C ILE A 111 13.35 -24.92 -9.55
N TYR A 112 14.54 -25.08 -10.14
CA TYR A 112 14.72 -25.60 -11.49
C TYR A 112 14.30 -27.07 -11.61
N GLU A 113 14.67 -27.91 -10.62
CA GLU A 113 14.32 -29.33 -10.49
C GLU A 113 12.80 -29.54 -10.38
N LYS A 114 12.09 -28.60 -9.74
CA LYS A 114 10.62 -28.58 -9.68
C LYS A 114 9.95 -28.22 -11.01
N GLY A 115 10.73 -27.89 -12.04
CA GLY A 115 10.24 -27.59 -13.39
C GLY A 115 9.89 -26.13 -13.63
N TRP A 116 10.04 -25.25 -12.64
CA TRP A 116 9.77 -23.82 -12.82
C TRP A 116 10.71 -23.20 -13.85
N ARG A 117 10.17 -22.39 -14.76
CA ARG A 117 10.93 -21.56 -15.71
C ARG A 117 10.22 -20.22 -15.82
N GLY A 118 10.92 -19.12 -15.58
CA GLY A 118 10.30 -17.79 -15.58
C GLY A 118 10.78 -16.88 -14.46
N ALA A 119 9.87 -16.07 -13.94
CA ALA A 119 10.21 -15.01 -13.00
C ALA A 119 10.67 -15.57 -11.64
N VAL A 120 11.78 -15.02 -11.14
CA VAL A 120 12.27 -15.24 -9.79
C VAL A 120 12.57 -13.89 -9.15
N MET A 121 11.90 -13.58 -8.05
CA MET A 121 12.15 -12.37 -7.28
C MET A 121 13.26 -12.62 -6.26
N VAL A 122 14.32 -11.82 -6.32
CA VAL A 122 15.24 -11.70 -5.18
C VAL A 122 14.59 -10.73 -4.18
N VAL A 123 14.10 -11.26 -3.05
CA VAL A 123 13.24 -10.52 -2.11
C VAL A 123 14.02 -9.68 -1.09
N ASP A 124 15.30 -9.43 -1.38
CA ASP A 124 16.18 -8.61 -0.55
C ASP A 124 15.66 -7.16 -0.48
N ASP A 125 15.62 -6.57 0.72
CA ASP A 125 15.09 -5.22 0.95
C ASP A 125 15.93 -4.13 0.26
N ASN A 126 17.22 -4.37 0.13
CA ASN A 126 18.15 -3.55 -0.65
C ASN A 126 19.26 -4.45 -1.18
N PHE A 127 19.04 -5.01 -2.38
CA PHE A 127 19.95 -5.96 -3.00
C PHE A 127 21.36 -5.41 -3.18
N ILE A 128 21.50 -4.09 -3.40
CA ILE A 128 22.80 -3.43 -3.57
C ILE A 128 23.41 -2.93 -2.26
N GLY A 129 22.88 -3.36 -1.11
CA GLY A 129 23.41 -3.01 0.21
C GLY A 129 24.84 -3.48 0.46
N ASN A 130 25.34 -4.42 -0.34
CA ASN A 130 26.75 -4.79 -0.44
C ASN A 130 27.09 -5.14 -1.89
N SER A 131 27.20 -4.08 -2.72
CA SER A 131 27.42 -4.17 -4.17
C SER A 131 28.57 -5.09 -4.58
N GLU A 132 29.71 -5.02 -3.88
CA GLU A 132 30.91 -5.77 -4.27
C GLU A 132 30.71 -7.27 -4.09
N SER A 133 30.27 -7.71 -2.91
CA SER A 133 30.04 -9.13 -2.64
C SER A 133 28.91 -9.71 -3.50
N ILE A 134 27.89 -8.90 -3.80
CA ILE A 134 26.83 -9.30 -4.73
C ILE A 134 27.37 -9.46 -6.15
N ARG A 135 28.16 -8.50 -6.65
CA ARG A 135 28.77 -8.59 -7.98
C ARG A 135 29.58 -9.88 -8.11
N VAL A 136 30.44 -10.17 -7.13
CA VAL A 136 31.26 -11.39 -7.11
C VAL A 136 30.36 -12.64 -7.13
N THR A 137 29.33 -12.69 -6.28
CA THR A 137 28.37 -13.80 -6.26
C THR A 137 27.69 -14.00 -7.62
N LEU A 138 27.29 -12.90 -8.28
CA LEU A 138 26.68 -12.97 -9.60
C LEU A 138 27.67 -13.48 -10.65
N GLU A 139 28.89 -12.95 -10.66
CA GLU A 139 29.93 -13.27 -11.64
C GLU A 139 30.45 -14.70 -11.54
N GLU A 140 30.69 -15.17 -10.32
CA GLU A 140 31.35 -16.46 -10.07
C GLU A 140 30.36 -17.64 -10.07
N GLU A 141 29.10 -17.42 -9.66
CA GLU A 141 28.17 -18.52 -9.40
C GLU A 141 26.88 -18.42 -10.23
N ILE A 142 26.19 -17.26 -10.19
CA ILE A 142 24.85 -17.15 -10.79
C ILE A 142 24.91 -17.06 -12.32
N ILE A 143 25.83 -16.27 -12.88
CA ILE A 143 25.98 -16.13 -14.33
C ILE A 143 26.38 -17.46 -14.98
N PRO A 144 27.39 -18.21 -14.51
CA PRO A 144 27.71 -19.53 -15.03
C PRO A 144 26.52 -20.49 -14.94
N TRP A 145 25.84 -20.54 -13.79
CA TRP A 145 24.68 -21.40 -13.58
C TRP A 145 23.54 -21.12 -14.58
N GLN A 146 23.21 -19.83 -14.79
CA GLN A 146 22.22 -19.40 -15.77
C GLN A 146 22.64 -19.78 -17.19
N ARG A 147 23.90 -19.51 -17.58
CA ARG A 147 24.41 -19.78 -18.93
C ARG A 147 24.39 -21.27 -19.28
N GLU A 148 24.79 -22.13 -18.35
CA GLU A 148 24.78 -23.59 -18.54
C GLU A 148 23.37 -24.13 -18.85
N ARG A 149 22.33 -23.45 -18.34
CA ARG A 149 20.91 -23.85 -18.47
C ARG A 149 20.14 -23.00 -19.50
N ASP A 150 20.83 -22.18 -20.29
CA ASP A 150 20.24 -21.24 -21.26
C ASP A 150 19.24 -20.24 -20.64
N PHE A 151 19.63 -19.66 -19.50
CA PHE A 151 18.91 -18.62 -18.76
C PHE A 151 17.43 -18.98 -18.47
N PRO A 152 17.18 -20.05 -17.68
CA PRO A 152 15.82 -20.49 -17.35
C PRO A 152 15.04 -19.49 -16.47
N PHE A 153 15.74 -18.59 -15.78
CA PHE A 153 15.14 -17.64 -14.85
C PHE A 153 15.32 -16.19 -15.28
N GLN A 154 14.28 -15.39 -15.04
CA GLN A 154 14.28 -13.94 -15.24
C GLN A 154 14.18 -13.26 -13.87
N PHE A 155 15.27 -12.61 -13.45
CA PHE A 155 15.34 -12.05 -12.11
C PHE A 155 14.77 -10.64 -12.03
N HIS A 156 14.15 -10.34 -10.89
CA HIS A 156 13.83 -8.98 -10.48
C HIS A 156 14.05 -8.79 -8.98
N THR A 157 14.35 -7.56 -8.55
CA THR A 157 14.76 -7.27 -7.17
C THR A 157 14.48 -5.82 -6.77
N GLN A 158 14.75 -5.48 -5.51
CA GLN A 158 14.65 -4.12 -4.97
C GLN A 158 16.03 -3.49 -4.80
N VAL A 159 16.18 -2.24 -5.26
CA VAL A 159 17.44 -1.49 -5.22
C VAL A 159 17.18 -0.03 -4.88
N SER A 160 18.21 0.69 -4.45
CA SER A 160 18.19 2.15 -4.52
C SER A 160 18.62 2.65 -5.90
N VAL A 161 18.32 3.91 -6.22
CA VAL A 161 18.76 4.55 -7.48
C VAL A 161 20.26 4.66 -7.63
N ARG A 162 21.05 4.44 -6.56
CA ARG A 162 22.51 4.43 -6.63
C ARG A 162 23.07 3.36 -7.57
N LEU A 163 22.27 2.36 -7.95
CA LEU A 163 22.64 1.40 -8.99
C LEU A 163 23.09 2.11 -10.29
N SER A 164 22.55 3.28 -10.61
CA SER A 164 22.94 4.06 -11.78
C SER A 164 24.41 4.48 -11.80
N ASP A 165 25.05 4.52 -10.63
CA ASP A 165 26.43 4.95 -10.44
C ASP A 165 27.42 3.77 -10.43
N ASP A 166 26.92 2.53 -10.46
CA ASP A 166 27.71 1.28 -10.42
C ASP A 166 27.47 0.45 -11.70
N GLU A 167 28.10 0.89 -12.78
CA GLU A 167 28.01 0.21 -14.08
C GLU A 167 28.50 -1.24 -14.08
N PRO A 168 29.62 -1.61 -13.40
CA PRO A 168 30.02 -3.01 -13.25
C PRO A 168 28.94 -3.88 -12.60
N LEU A 169 28.27 -3.39 -11.55
CA LEU A 169 27.17 -4.12 -10.93
C LEU A 169 25.96 -4.23 -11.87
N MET A 170 25.61 -3.18 -12.60
CA MET A 170 24.57 -3.25 -13.64
C MET A 170 24.90 -4.31 -14.71
N GLU A 171 26.15 -4.40 -15.15
CA GLU A 171 26.57 -5.43 -16.11
C GLU A 171 26.44 -6.84 -15.54
N ALA A 172 26.86 -7.05 -14.28
CA ALA A 172 26.72 -8.34 -13.60
C ALA A 172 25.26 -8.74 -13.42
N MET A 173 24.41 -7.80 -12.97
CA MET A 173 22.96 -8.01 -12.84
C MET A 173 22.32 -8.36 -14.18
N TYR A 174 22.56 -7.56 -15.22
CA TYR A 174 22.04 -7.83 -16.55
C TYR A 174 22.51 -9.20 -17.05
N SER A 175 23.80 -9.50 -16.92
CA SER A 175 24.41 -10.76 -17.35
C SER A 175 23.93 -11.97 -16.58
N ALA A 176 23.43 -11.80 -15.35
CA ALA A 176 22.78 -12.85 -14.55
C ALA A 176 21.31 -13.07 -14.93
N GLY A 177 20.75 -12.22 -15.81
CA GLY A 177 19.35 -12.31 -16.24
C GLY A 177 18.39 -11.42 -15.45
N PHE A 178 18.88 -10.44 -14.70
CA PHE A 178 18.01 -9.39 -14.15
C PHE A 178 17.51 -8.49 -15.28
N PHE A 179 16.21 -8.24 -15.30
CA PHE A 179 15.58 -7.39 -16.31
C PHE A 179 14.67 -6.31 -15.71
N LYS A 180 14.36 -6.39 -14.42
CA LYS A 180 13.45 -5.48 -13.73
C LYS A 180 13.96 -5.17 -12.34
N VAL A 181 13.84 -3.92 -11.93
CA VAL A 181 14.16 -3.46 -10.58
C VAL A 181 13.04 -2.60 -10.02
N PHE A 182 12.77 -2.76 -8.73
CA PHE A 182 11.97 -1.83 -7.96
C PHE A 182 12.89 -0.82 -7.26
N CYS A 183 12.73 0.45 -7.56
CA CYS A 183 13.53 1.54 -7.00
C CYS A 183 12.76 2.30 -5.93
N GLY A 184 13.30 2.34 -4.72
CA GLY A 184 12.84 3.27 -3.67
C GLY A 184 13.25 4.70 -3.99
N ILE A 185 12.44 5.42 -4.80
CA ILE A 185 12.64 6.83 -5.12
C ILE A 185 12.25 7.70 -3.92
N GLU A 186 11.17 7.32 -3.26
CA GLU A 186 10.54 7.94 -2.10
C GLU A 186 9.95 9.33 -2.37
N SER A 187 10.74 10.29 -2.83
CA SER A 187 10.27 11.64 -3.13
C SER A 187 11.16 12.31 -4.18
N PRO A 188 10.59 13.11 -5.11
CA PRO A 188 11.37 13.97 -5.98
C PRO A 188 11.93 15.22 -5.27
N SER A 189 11.45 15.55 -4.06
CA SER A 189 11.96 16.69 -3.29
C SER A 189 13.26 16.33 -2.55
N PRO A 190 14.37 17.07 -2.77
CA PRO A 190 15.60 16.89 -2.01
C PRO A 190 15.43 17.12 -0.50
N GLU A 191 14.54 18.03 -0.11
CA GLU A 191 14.23 18.35 1.28
C GLU A 191 13.52 17.16 1.96
N SER A 192 12.50 16.59 1.32
CA SER A 192 11.81 15.38 1.78
C SER A 192 12.78 14.21 1.91
N LEU A 193 13.66 13.99 0.92
CA LEU A 193 14.66 12.92 0.97
C LEU A 193 15.66 13.09 2.12
N LYS A 194 16.12 14.32 2.40
CA LYS A 194 16.97 14.61 3.56
C LYS A 194 16.24 14.37 4.86
N PHE A 195 15.00 14.84 4.96
CA PHE A 195 14.17 14.72 6.16
C PHE A 195 13.94 13.25 6.56
N MET A 196 13.68 12.38 5.59
CA MET A 196 13.41 10.96 5.85
C MET A 196 14.66 10.08 5.89
N GLY A 197 15.86 10.66 5.90
CA GLY A 197 17.12 9.92 5.90
C GLY A 197 17.42 9.14 4.61
N ALA A 198 16.72 9.46 3.52
CA ALA A 198 16.86 8.85 2.19
C ALA A 198 17.92 9.57 1.31
N GLN A 199 18.95 10.15 1.94
CA GLN A 199 19.97 10.95 1.25
C GLN A 199 20.80 10.14 0.25
N LYS A 200 20.82 8.81 0.34
CA LYS A 200 21.45 7.93 -0.65
C LYS A 200 20.98 8.19 -2.08
N ASN A 201 19.72 8.63 -2.25
CA ASN A 201 19.16 8.97 -3.56
C ASN A 201 19.72 10.28 -4.13
N LEU A 202 20.31 11.13 -3.30
CA LEU A 202 20.91 12.42 -3.66
C LEU A 202 22.43 12.36 -3.91
N GLN A 203 23.07 11.22 -3.62
CA GLN A 203 24.53 11.07 -3.77
C GLN A 203 24.96 10.98 -5.24
N GLY A 204 26.19 11.39 -5.56
CA GLY A 204 26.70 11.41 -6.93
C GLY A 204 26.27 12.66 -7.71
N ASP A 205 26.72 12.77 -8.96
CA ASP A 205 26.62 14.01 -9.75
C ASP A 205 25.37 14.09 -10.64
N ARG A 206 24.55 13.02 -10.65
CA ARG A 206 23.36 12.92 -11.50
C ARG A 206 22.10 13.38 -10.77
N SER A 207 21.21 14.05 -11.50
CA SER A 207 19.86 14.31 -11.01
C SER A 207 19.12 12.99 -10.75
N LEU A 208 18.11 13.02 -9.89
CA LEU A 208 17.32 11.82 -9.58
C LEU A 208 16.66 11.23 -10.84
N LEU A 209 16.23 12.09 -11.77
CA LEU A 209 15.66 11.69 -13.06
C LEU A 209 16.70 10.97 -13.93
N ASP A 210 17.89 11.56 -14.07
CA ASP A 210 18.97 10.98 -14.88
C ASP A 210 19.42 9.61 -14.36
N LYS A 211 19.38 9.39 -13.04
CA LYS A 211 19.68 8.07 -12.44
C LYS A 211 18.67 7.01 -12.90
N VAL A 212 17.38 7.34 -12.86
CA VAL A 212 16.32 6.42 -13.30
C VAL A 212 16.45 6.14 -14.79
N LEU A 213 16.62 7.19 -15.61
CA LEU A 213 16.81 7.05 -17.05
C LEU A 213 18.04 6.21 -17.38
N ARG A 214 19.16 6.39 -16.67
CA ARG A 214 20.37 5.58 -16.86
C ARG A 214 20.12 4.09 -16.61
N ILE A 215 19.39 3.75 -15.55
CA ILE A 215 19.03 2.34 -15.23
C ILE A 215 18.14 1.76 -16.34
N GLN A 216 17.17 2.53 -16.84
CA GLN A 216 16.29 2.10 -17.93
C GLN A 216 17.03 1.95 -19.27
N GLU A 217 17.90 2.90 -19.60
CA GLU A 217 18.75 2.87 -20.79
C GLU A 217 19.75 1.72 -20.78
N PHE A 218 20.18 1.26 -19.59
CA PHE A 218 21.01 0.08 -19.48
C PHE A 218 20.27 -1.19 -19.92
N GLY A 219 18.96 -1.26 -19.66
CA GLY A 219 18.09 -2.37 -20.06
C GLY A 219 17.14 -2.87 -18.97
N PHE A 220 17.08 -2.22 -17.80
CA PHE A 220 16.17 -2.63 -16.72
C PHE A 220 14.82 -1.93 -16.82
N GLU A 221 13.73 -2.68 -16.66
CA GLU A 221 12.42 -2.09 -16.38
C GLU A 221 12.42 -1.55 -14.94
N VAL A 222 12.17 -0.24 -14.78
CA VAL A 222 12.08 0.39 -13.47
C VAL A 222 10.63 0.47 -13.04
N GLN A 223 10.35 -0.11 -11.87
CA GLN A 223 9.18 0.19 -11.05
C GLN A 223 9.63 1.08 -9.89
N ALA A 224 8.76 1.92 -9.35
CA ALA A 224 9.18 2.86 -8.31
C ALA A 224 8.19 2.98 -7.15
N GLY A 225 8.72 3.20 -5.95
CA GLY A 225 7.98 3.56 -4.75
C GLY A 225 8.13 5.04 -4.42
N PHE A 226 7.03 5.66 -3.99
CA PHE A 226 6.96 7.04 -3.52
C PHE A 226 6.16 7.09 -2.21
N ILE A 227 6.54 8.03 -1.34
CA ILE A 227 5.92 8.25 -0.03
C ILE A 227 5.53 9.72 0.06
N MET A 228 4.25 9.97 0.33
CA MET A 228 3.68 11.30 0.58
C MET A 228 3.27 11.44 2.04
N GLY A 229 3.20 12.67 2.53
CA GLY A 229 2.77 12.99 3.90
C GLY A 229 3.94 13.13 4.87
N LEU A 230 5.12 13.44 4.35
CA LEU A 230 6.28 13.80 5.16
C LEU A 230 6.11 15.24 5.67
N ASP A 231 6.56 15.54 6.89
CA ASP A 231 6.48 16.90 7.44
C ASP A 231 7.28 17.93 6.59
N ALA A 232 8.22 17.46 5.77
CA ALA A 232 9.06 18.27 4.89
C ALA A 232 8.56 18.30 3.43
N ASP A 233 7.43 17.65 3.11
CA ASP A 233 6.88 17.71 1.77
C ASP A 233 6.44 19.15 1.44
N PRO A 234 6.84 19.70 0.27
CA PRO A 234 6.38 21.00 -0.16
C PRO A 234 4.89 20.97 -0.57
N ASP A 235 4.25 22.14 -0.63
CA ASP A 235 2.83 22.22 -0.98
C ASP A 235 2.49 21.66 -2.36
N ASN A 236 3.43 21.73 -3.31
CA ASN A 236 3.28 21.21 -4.66
C ASN A 236 3.82 19.77 -4.82
N ILE A 237 4.00 19.00 -3.73
CA ILE A 237 4.58 17.64 -3.80
C ILE A 237 3.85 16.71 -4.77
N ALA A 238 2.52 16.82 -4.87
CA ALA A 238 1.73 16.02 -5.80
C ALA A 238 2.12 16.31 -7.27
N ASP A 239 2.29 17.58 -7.63
CA ASP A 239 2.70 17.98 -8.97
C ASP A 239 4.13 17.52 -9.27
N LEU A 240 5.06 17.67 -8.32
CA LEU A 240 6.43 17.18 -8.46
C LEU A 240 6.49 15.66 -8.68
N MET A 241 5.66 14.89 -7.96
CA MET A 241 5.59 13.43 -8.16
C MET A 241 5.01 13.08 -9.53
N ILE A 242 3.95 13.75 -9.97
CA ILE A 242 3.36 13.55 -11.29
C ILE A 242 4.38 13.84 -12.40
N GLU A 243 5.03 15.00 -12.35
CA GLU A 243 6.05 15.41 -13.32
C GLU A 243 7.18 14.39 -13.38
N PHE A 244 7.76 14.04 -12.23
CA PHE A 244 8.83 13.05 -12.16
C PHE A 244 8.43 11.69 -12.74
N ILE A 245 7.25 11.16 -12.37
CA ILE A 245 6.77 9.85 -12.84
C ILE A 245 6.55 9.86 -14.35
N GLN A 246 5.99 10.95 -14.90
CA GLN A 246 5.77 11.10 -16.34
C GLN A 246 7.09 11.24 -17.10
N ASP A 247 7.99 12.10 -16.65
CA ASP A 247 9.25 12.39 -17.32
C ASP A 247 10.21 11.19 -17.30
N ALA A 248 10.24 10.45 -16.19
CA ALA A 248 10.98 9.19 -16.09
C ALA A 248 10.31 8.03 -16.87
N GLY A 249 9.08 8.22 -17.35
CA GLY A 249 8.34 7.20 -18.08
C GLY A 249 8.10 5.91 -17.29
N ILE A 250 7.93 6.00 -15.96
CA ILE A 250 7.79 4.83 -15.06
C ILE A 250 6.36 4.26 -15.16
N PRO A 251 6.11 3.10 -15.80
CA PRO A 251 4.74 2.64 -16.00
C PRO A 251 4.03 2.26 -14.69
N ILE A 252 4.77 1.63 -13.77
CA ILE A 252 4.27 1.10 -12.50
C ILE A 252 4.92 1.89 -11.36
N ALA A 253 4.16 2.81 -10.79
CA ALA A 253 4.58 3.68 -9.69
C ALA A 253 3.64 3.49 -8.48
N MET A 254 4.19 3.07 -7.36
CA MET A 254 3.46 2.89 -6.11
C MET A 254 3.59 4.16 -5.28
N VAL A 255 2.54 4.96 -5.26
CA VAL A 255 2.49 6.19 -4.45
C VAL A 255 1.70 5.88 -3.18
N GLY A 256 2.40 5.74 -2.07
CA GLY A 256 1.83 5.49 -0.76
C GLY A 256 1.82 6.73 0.12
N ILE A 257 0.97 6.74 1.15
CA ILE A 257 1.06 7.69 2.26
C ILE A 257 1.98 7.09 3.33
N LEU A 258 2.76 7.93 4.00
CA LEU A 258 3.67 7.52 5.07
C LEU A 258 2.96 6.62 6.10
N GLY A 259 3.46 5.39 6.23
CA GLY A 259 3.10 4.51 7.35
C GLY A 259 4.09 4.68 8.49
N VAL A 260 3.60 4.96 9.69
CA VAL A 260 4.45 5.08 10.89
C VAL A 260 4.44 3.76 11.65
N VAL A 261 5.48 2.96 11.42
CA VAL A 261 5.58 1.58 11.91
C VAL A 261 6.38 1.51 13.22
N PRO A 262 5.99 0.67 14.20
CA PRO A 262 6.75 0.48 15.43
C PRO A 262 8.25 0.22 15.21
N ASP A 263 9.06 0.51 16.23
CA ASP A 263 10.53 0.37 16.24
C ASP A 263 11.33 1.25 15.26
N THR A 264 10.66 1.99 14.37
CA THR A 264 11.31 2.93 13.45
C THR A 264 11.71 4.25 14.14
N PRO A 265 12.71 4.97 13.61
CA PRO A 265 13.00 6.35 14.04
C PRO A 265 11.78 7.27 13.97
N ASP A 266 10.95 7.16 12.93
CA ASP A 266 9.73 7.95 12.77
C ASP A 266 8.72 7.64 13.86
N TYR A 267 8.50 6.38 14.19
CA TYR A 267 7.62 6.02 15.30
C TYR A 267 8.07 6.65 16.62
N LYS A 268 9.38 6.62 16.92
CA LYS A 268 9.92 7.31 18.10
C LYS A 268 9.71 8.83 18.02
N ARG A 269 9.84 9.43 16.83
CA ARG A 269 9.59 10.86 16.60
C ARG A 269 8.13 11.23 16.83
N PHE A 270 7.20 10.57 16.15
CA PHE A 270 5.77 10.83 16.24
C PHE A 270 5.23 10.54 17.64
N LYS A 271 5.75 9.51 18.33
CA LYS A 271 5.41 9.23 19.74
C LYS A 271 5.78 10.38 20.65
N ARG A 272 7.02 10.88 20.54
CA ARG A 272 7.51 12.02 21.36
C ARG A 272 6.74 13.31 21.07
N SER A 273 6.30 13.52 19.84
CA SER A 273 5.49 14.71 19.49
C SER A 273 4.00 14.56 19.82
N GLY A 274 3.55 13.43 20.38
CA GLY A 274 2.13 13.19 20.65
C GLY A 274 1.26 13.09 19.38
N ARG A 275 1.86 12.70 18.25
CA ARG A 275 1.21 12.63 16.93
C ARG A 275 1.01 11.19 16.43
N LEU A 276 1.20 10.18 17.27
CA LEU A 276 0.79 8.81 16.93
C LEU A 276 -0.71 8.65 17.19
N VAL A 277 -1.41 7.98 16.28
CA VAL A 277 -2.81 7.62 16.49
C VAL A 277 -2.84 6.24 17.13
N GLU A 278 -3.44 6.13 18.32
CA GLU A 278 -3.57 4.87 19.03
C GLU A 278 -4.59 3.94 18.34
N ASN A 279 -4.37 2.63 18.44
CA ASN A 279 -5.25 1.57 17.90
C ASN A 279 -5.37 1.50 16.37
N ILE A 280 -4.58 2.28 15.62
CA ILE A 280 -4.47 2.14 14.16
C ILE A 280 -3.16 1.43 13.81
N ARG A 281 -3.27 0.31 13.09
CA ARG A 281 -2.13 -0.45 12.59
C ARG A 281 -1.85 -0.08 11.16
N TYR A 282 -0.61 0.29 10.86
CA TYR A 282 -0.17 0.31 9.48
C TYR A 282 0.10 -1.13 9.01
N THR A 283 -0.75 -1.64 8.12
CA THR A 283 -0.67 -3.02 7.61
C THR A 283 0.33 -3.18 6.47
N GLY A 284 0.71 -2.08 5.81
CA GLY A 284 1.53 -2.09 4.59
C GLY A 284 0.74 -2.42 3.31
N ASP A 285 -0.53 -2.82 3.46
CA ASP A 285 -1.49 -3.03 2.39
C ASP A 285 -2.78 -2.30 2.78
N THR A 286 -2.75 -0.98 2.62
CA THR A 286 -3.87 -0.12 2.98
C THR A 286 -4.80 0.10 1.78
N GLY A 287 -4.66 -0.66 0.68
CA GLY A 287 -5.36 -0.37 -0.56
C GLY A 287 -4.98 1.01 -1.13
N ILE A 288 -5.43 1.28 -2.35
CA ILE A 288 -4.98 2.46 -3.11
C ILE A 288 -5.38 3.78 -2.42
N PHE A 289 -6.51 3.86 -1.72
CA PHE A 289 -7.00 5.08 -1.04
C PHE A 289 -7.46 4.84 0.40
N SER A 290 -6.67 4.17 1.24
CA SER A 290 -6.99 4.16 2.68
C SER A 290 -6.94 5.57 3.25
N ARG A 291 -7.95 5.88 4.06
CA ARG A 291 -8.03 7.09 4.88
C ARG A 291 -7.60 6.87 6.34
N GLU A 292 -7.04 5.71 6.66
CA GLU A 292 -6.54 5.39 8.00
C GLU A 292 -5.06 5.77 8.11
N LEU A 293 -4.77 6.79 8.93
CA LEU A 293 -3.41 7.23 9.23
C LEU A 293 -2.99 6.74 10.60
N SER A 294 -1.83 6.10 10.69
CA SER A 294 -1.23 5.70 11.98
C SER A 294 -0.62 6.90 12.75
N PHE A 295 -0.75 8.12 12.23
CA PHE A 295 -0.18 9.34 12.77
C PHE A 295 -1.00 10.57 12.35
N VAL A 296 -0.80 11.68 13.05
CA VAL A 296 -1.35 12.99 12.72
C VAL A 296 -0.33 13.76 11.86
N PRO A 297 -0.58 13.98 10.56
CA PRO A 297 0.32 14.74 9.70
C PRO A 297 0.37 16.22 10.08
N ALA A 298 1.44 16.92 9.65
CA ALA A 298 1.54 18.38 9.81
C ALA A 298 0.57 19.13 8.87
N ILE A 299 0.35 18.57 7.68
CA ILE A 299 -0.69 19.02 6.76
C ILE A 299 -2.06 18.53 7.23
N ASP A 300 -3.12 19.25 6.84
CA ASP A 300 -4.48 18.77 7.00
C ASP A 300 -4.66 17.37 6.34
N PRO A 301 -5.23 16.38 7.05
CA PRO A 301 -5.40 15.02 6.52
C PRO A 301 -6.22 14.96 5.23
N ASP A 302 -7.28 15.76 5.09
CA ASP A 302 -8.12 15.74 3.89
C ASP A 302 -7.39 16.31 2.68
N GLU A 303 -6.59 17.36 2.89
CA GLU A 303 -5.68 17.89 1.88
C GLU A 303 -4.61 16.85 1.48
N LEU A 304 -4.05 16.08 2.43
CA LEU A 304 -3.12 15.00 2.13
C LEU A 304 -3.77 13.91 1.25
N PHE A 305 -4.99 13.49 1.59
CA PHE A 305 -5.73 12.51 0.79
C PHE A 305 -6.08 13.06 -0.60
N ALA A 306 -6.47 14.33 -0.71
CA ALA A 306 -6.75 14.97 -1.98
C ALA A 306 -5.51 15.04 -2.88
N ARG A 307 -4.35 15.39 -2.31
CA ARG A 307 -3.05 15.39 -3.01
C ARG A 307 -2.65 13.99 -3.46
N HIS A 308 -2.78 12.99 -2.59
CA HIS A 308 -2.51 11.59 -2.93
C HIS A 308 -3.43 11.08 -4.05
N ARG A 309 -4.74 11.33 -3.93
CA ARG A 309 -5.75 11.02 -4.96
C ARG A 309 -5.41 11.64 -6.29
N LYS A 310 -5.07 12.94 -6.32
CA LYS A 310 -4.65 13.66 -7.52
C LYS A 310 -3.50 12.95 -8.25
N VAL A 311 -2.48 12.49 -7.53
CA VAL A 311 -1.35 11.78 -8.14
C VAL A 311 -1.81 10.46 -8.75
N VAL A 312 -2.46 9.60 -7.96
CA VAL A 312 -2.84 8.25 -8.39
C VAL A 312 -3.83 8.29 -9.56
N GLU A 313 -4.85 9.14 -9.47
CA GLU A 313 -5.84 9.34 -10.54
C GLU A 313 -5.17 9.82 -11.83
N TYR A 314 -4.24 10.77 -11.74
CA TYR A 314 -3.54 11.30 -12.91
C TYR A 314 -2.67 10.24 -13.57
N ILE A 315 -1.80 9.57 -12.80
CA ILE A 315 -0.82 8.62 -13.36
C ILE A 315 -1.50 7.37 -13.90
N TYR A 316 -2.64 6.94 -13.33
CA TYR A 316 -3.39 5.78 -13.80
C TYR A 316 -4.62 6.13 -14.65
N SER A 317 -4.79 7.39 -15.02
CA SER A 317 -5.64 7.71 -16.17
C SER A 317 -5.08 7.00 -17.42
N PRO A 318 -5.93 6.36 -18.25
CA PRO A 318 -5.44 5.48 -19.31
C PRO A 318 -4.43 6.16 -20.22
N LYS A 319 -4.73 7.37 -20.69
CA LYS A 319 -3.84 8.13 -21.58
C LYS A 319 -2.45 8.33 -20.98
N ARG A 320 -2.36 8.78 -19.72
CA ARG A 320 -1.08 9.05 -19.05
C ARG A 320 -0.27 7.78 -18.80
N TYR A 321 -0.95 6.69 -18.42
CA TYR A 321 -0.32 5.38 -18.28
C TYR A 321 0.31 4.89 -19.60
N PHE A 322 -0.46 4.93 -20.70
CA PHE A 322 0.02 4.48 -22.00
C PHE A 322 1.12 5.39 -22.57
N GLU A 323 1.10 6.70 -22.30
CA GLU A 323 2.21 7.62 -22.62
C GLU A 323 3.53 7.13 -22.00
N ARG A 324 3.55 6.75 -20.71
CA ARG A 324 4.76 6.20 -20.07
C ARG A 324 5.19 4.86 -20.67
N CYS A 325 4.24 3.97 -20.97
CA CYS A 325 4.54 2.71 -21.66
C CYS A 325 5.18 2.94 -23.03
N HIS A 326 4.71 3.96 -23.76
CA HIS A 326 5.29 4.36 -25.04
C HIS A 326 6.74 4.83 -24.89
N SER A 327 7.06 5.60 -23.85
CA SER A 327 8.44 6.02 -23.54
C SER A 327 9.35 4.81 -23.30
N VAL A 328 8.90 3.82 -22.52
CA VAL A 328 9.68 2.59 -22.28
C VAL A 328 9.96 1.81 -23.58
N LEU A 329 9.00 1.74 -24.50
CA LEU A 329 9.20 1.08 -25.79
C LEU A 329 10.16 1.85 -26.72
N ASP A 330 10.30 3.16 -26.55
CA ASP A 330 11.24 4.00 -27.32
C ASP A 330 12.68 3.90 -26.81
N MET A 331 12.86 3.64 -25.52
CA MET A 331 14.18 3.51 -24.91
C MET A 331 15.01 2.44 -25.61
N LYS A 332 16.27 2.75 -25.91
CA LYS A 332 17.20 1.87 -26.67
C LYS A 332 17.88 0.80 -25.81
N GLY A 333 17.43 0.60 -24.57
CA GLY A 333 18.06 -0.34 -23.64
C GLY A 333 18.12 -1.78 -24.14
N ARG A 334 19.04 -2.53 -23.51
CA ARG A 334 19.32 -3.93 -23.86
C ARG A 334 18.08 -4.79 -23.65
N PRO A 335 17.77 -5.75 -24.55
CA PRO A 335 16.65 -6.67 -24.34
C PRO A 335 16.97 -7.63 -23.18
N LYS A 336 15.95 -8.08 -22.45
CA LYS A 336 16.12 -9.13 -21.44
C LYS A 336 16.81 -10.38 -22.01
N LEU A 337 17.62 -11.03 -21.16
CA LEU A 337 18.29 -12.29 -21.45
C LEU A 337 17.36 -13.50 -21.26
N GLY A 338 17.74 -14.61 -21.89
CA GLY A 338 17.06 -15.90 -21.84
C GLY A 338 15.92 -16.07 -22.84
N GLN A 339 15.44 -17.31 -22.91
CA GLN A 339 14.31 -17.67 -23.74
C GLN A 339 13.02 -17.06 -23.16
N ASP A 340 12.18 -16.50 -24.02
CA ASP A 340 10.78 -16.33 -23.64
C ASP A 340 10.20 -17.74 -23.47
N SER A 341 9.53 -17.99 -22.34
CA SER A 341 8.85 -19.27 -22.09
C SER A 341 8.06 -19.68 -23.33
N ALA A 342 8.14 -20.95 -23.73
CA ALA A 342 7.42 -21.43 -24.91
C ALA A 342 5.95 -20.98 -24.85
N ILE A 343 5.46 -20.37 -25.93
CA ILE A 343 4.11 -19.81 -25.98
C ILE A 343 3.10 -20.97 -25.89
N GLY A 344 2.66 -21.25 -24.67
CA GLY A 344 1.63 -22.25 -24.37
C GLY A 344 0.21 -21.76 -24.62
N LEU A 345 -0.75 -22.69 -24.54
CA LEU A 345 -2.19 -22.40 -24.69
C LEU A 345 -2.69 -21.32 -23.73
N TRP A 346 -2.18 -21.29 -22.50
CA TRP A 346 -2.51 -20.27 -21.51
C TRP A 346 -2.07 -18.86 -21.94
N HIS A 347 -0.90 -18.72 -22.56
CA HIS A 347 -0.45 -17.44 -23.11
C HIS A 347 -1.35 -16.98 -24.26
N LEU A 348 -1.74 -17.88 -25.16
CA LEU A 348 -2.66 -17.58 -26.25
C LEU A 348 -4.04 -17.17 -25.72
N LYS A 349 -4.57 -17.89 -24.73
CA LYS A 349 -5.83 -17.56 -24.06
C LYS A 349 -5.75 -16.20 -23.35
N GLY A 350 -4.66 -15.94 -22.63
CA GLY A 350 -4.41 -14.66 -21.96
C GLY A 350 -4.33 -13.50 -22.96
N PHE A 351 -3.62 -13.69 -24.06
CA PHE A 351 -3.52 -12.70 -25.13
C PHE A 351 -4.86 -12.47 -25.84
N ALA A 352 -5.61 -13.51 -26.19
CA ALA A 352 -6.94 -13.39 -26.76
C ALA A 352 -7.91 -12.66 -25.81
N THR A 353 -7.83 -12.96 -24.51
CA THR A 353 -8.60 -12.26 -23.47
C THR A 353 -8.19 -10.78 -23.41
N SER A 354 -6.89 -10.48 -23.46
CA SER A 354 -6.37 -9.10 -23.52
C SER A 354 -6.93 -8.35 -24.74
N LEU A 355 -6.90 -8.95 -25.93
CA LEU A 355 -7.45 -8.36 -27.14
C LEU A 355 -8.95 -8.07 -26.99
N TRP A 356 -9.73 -9.01 -26.45
CA TRP A 356 -11.17 -8.83 -26.24
C TRP A 356 -11.50 -7.75 -25.22
N VAL A 357 -10.94 -7.88 -24.01
CA VAL A 357 -11.24 -7.01 -22.88
C VAL A 357 -10.69 -5.61 -23.10
N GLN A 358 -9.42 -5.48 -23.48
CA GLN A 358 -8.77 -4.19 -23.63
C GLN A 358 -8.96 -3.61 -25.03
N GLY A 359 -8.80 -4.42 -26.08
CA GLY A 359 -8.85 -3.96 -27.47
C GLY A 359 -10.26 -3.65 -28.00
N PHE A 360 -11.31 -4.25 -27.43
CA PHE A 360 -12.68 -4.02 -27.92
C PHE A 360 -13.63 -3.43 -26.87
N ARG A 361 -13.58 -3.93 -25.62
CA ARG A 361 -14.54 -3.54 -24.57
C ARG A 361 -14.10 -2.35 -23.70
N SER A 362 -12.82 -2.05 -23.60
CA SER A 362 -12.35 -0.99 -22.72
C SER A 362 -12.63 0.42 -23.26
N SER A 363 -12.76 1.38 -22.36
CA SER A 363 -12.86 2.81 -22.69
C SER A 363 -11.58 3.38 -23.32
N TYR A 364 -10.45 2.69 -23.16
CA TYR A 364 -9.12 3.11 -23.62
C TYR A 364 -8.55 2.25 -24.75
N LYS A 365 -9.40 1.52 -25.47
CA LYS A 365 -9.01 0.62 -26.58
C LYS A 365 -8.08 1.26 -27.61
N LEU A 366 -8.24 2.55 -27.89
CA LEU A 366 -7.36 3.25 -28.84
C LEU A 366 -5.91 3.32 -28.33
N GLU A 367 -5.70 3.58 -27.04
CA GLU A 367 -4.36 3.62 -26.45
C GLU A 367 -3.74 2.23 -26.40
N TYR A 368 -4.54 1.20 -26.11
CA TYR A 368 -4.13 -0.20 -26.20
C TYR A 368 -3.60 -0.57 -27.59
N TRP A 369 -4.38 -0.28 -28.64
CA TRP A 369 -3.97 -0.59 -30.01
C TRP A 369 -2.75 0.21 -30.46
N ARG A 370 -2.62 1.47 -30.05
CA ARG A 370 -1.41 2.28 -30.30
C ARG A 370 -0.17 1.65 -29.66
N LEU A 371 -0.28 1.19 -28.41
CA LEU A 371 0.83 0.54 -27.72
C LEU A 371 1.26 -0.75 -28.42
N LEU A 372 0.30 -1.62 -28.77
CA LEU A 372 0.60 -2.85 -29.48
C LEU A 372 1.23 -2.58 -30.85
N ALA A 373 0.66 -1.65 -31.64
CA ALA A 373 1.18 -1.29 -32.95
C ALA A 373 2.65 -0.83 -32.92
N LYS A 374 3.05 -0.16 -31.84
CA LYS A 374 4.45 0.26 -31.63
C LYS A 374 5.39 -0.93 -31.43
N GLY A 375 4.92 -1.99 -30.77
CA GLY A 375 5.68 -3.22 -30.53
C GLY A 375 5.76 -4.17 -31.73
N VAL A 376 4.79 -4.16 -32.67
CA VAL A 376 4.63 -5.18 -33.74
C VAL A 376 5.91 -5.42 -34.55
N LYS A 377 6.69 -4.37 -34.84
CA LYS A 377 7.92 -4.50 -35.66
C LYS A 377 9.11 -5.11 -34.90
N ARG A 378 8.99 -5.34 -33.59
CA ARG A 378 10.07 -5.81 -32.71
C ARG A 378 9.52 -6.87 -31.75
N PRO A 379 9.63 -8.18 -32.04
CA PRO A 379 8.96 -9.25 -31.27
C PRO A 379 9.14 -9.17 -29.74
N LYS A 380 10.38 -8.98 -29.25
CA LYS A 380 10.64 -8.83 -27.81
C LYS A 380 9.92 -7.61 -27.20
N ARG A 381 9.84 -6.51 -27.93
CA ARG A 381 9.13 -5.29 -27.51
C ARG A 381 7.61 -5.45 -27.61
N PHE A 382 7.12 -6.29 -28.52
CA PHE A 382 5.71 -6.66 -28.58
C PHE A 382 5.27 -7.41 -27.32
N VAL A 383 6.05 -8.41 -26.87
CA VAL A 383 5.77 -9.11 -25.61
C VAL A 383 5.78 -8.14 -24.43
N GLN A 384 6.76 -7.24 -24.36
CA GLN A 384 6.81 -6.19 -23.34
C GLN A 384 5.57 -5.27 -23.39
N ALA A 385 5.13 -4.87 -24.59
CA ALA A 385 3.93 -4.06 -24.78
C ALA A 385 2.66 -4.78 -24.29
N VAL A 386 2.52 -6.08 -24.56
CA VAL A 386 1.40 -6.89 -24.07
C VAL A 386 1.42 -6.98 -22.54
N ASN A 387 2.59 -7.23 -21.94
CA ASN A 387 2.73 -7.31 -20.48
C ASN A 387 2.40 -5.98 -19.80
N MET A 388 2.88 -4.85 -20.34
CA MET A 388 2.51 -3.53 -19.86
C MET A 388 1.02 -3.25 -20.04
N ALA A 389 0.41 -3.60 -21.17
CA ALA A 389 -1.03 -3.43 -21.35
C ALA A 389 -1.84 -4.21 -20.29
N VAL A 390 -1.49 -5.48 -20.03
CA VAL A 390 -2.15 -6.30 -19.01
C VAL A 390 -1.97 -5.71 -17.60
N ALA A 391 -0.76 -5.30 -17.23
CA ALA A 391 -0.51 -4.61 -15.96
C ALA A 391 -1.32 -3.29 -15.87
N GLY A 392 -1.35 -2.53 -16.96
CA GLY A 392 -2.13 -1.30 -17.09
C GLY A 392 -3.62 -1.51 -16.89
N HIS A 393 -4.19 -2.58 -17.45
CA HIS A 393 -5.60 -2.92 -17.22
C HIS A 393 -5.89 -3.10 -15.73
N HIS A 394 -5.03 -3.83 -15.01
CA HIS A 394 -5.18 -3.99 -13.57
C HIS A 394 -5.08 -2.64 -12.84
N LEU A 395 -4.05 -1.83 -13.12
CA LEU A 395 -3.83 -0.55 -12.44
C LEU A 395 -4.95 0.46 -12.71
N ILE A 396 -5.41 0.57 -13.95
CA ILE A 396 -6.52 1.45 -14.35
C ILE A 396 -7.81 1.00 -13.66
N THR A 397 -8.15 -0.30 -13.70
CA THR A 397 -9.41 -0.80 -13.13
C THR A 397 -9.40 -0.82 -11.60
N ALA A 398 -8.26 -1.12 -10.98
CA ALA A 398 -8.10 -1.03 -9.53
C ALA A 398 -8.23 0.43 -9.06
N THR A 399 -7.62 1.37 -9.78
CA THR A 399 -7.75 2.81 -9.49
C THR A 399 -9.19 3.27 -9.66
N ASP A 400 -9.86 2.95 -10.77
CA ASP A 400 -11.28 3.31 -10.99
C ASP A 400 -12.20 2.73 -9.90
N ARG A 401 -12.00 1.46 -9.51
CA ARG A 401 -12.75 0.86 -8.39
C ARG A 401 -12.48 1.56 -7.07
N ALA A 402 -11.23 1.91 -6.79
CA ALA A 402 -10.84 2.59 -5.57
C ALA A 402 -11.38 4.03 -5.52
N LEU A 403 -11.34 4.77 -6.63
CA LEU A 403 -11.92 6.11 -6.74
C LEU A 403 -13.44 6.09 -6.48
N ARG A 404 -14.16 5.13 -7.06
CA ARG A 404 -15.60 4.96 -6.81
C ARG A 404 -15.90 4.62 -5.36
N ALA A 405 -15.10 3.75 -4.74
CA ALA A 405 -15.25 3.42 -3.33
C ALA A 405 -15.01 4.65 -2.43
N ASP A 406 -13.98 5.46 -2.73
CA ASP A 406 -13.68 6.70 -2.01
C ASP A 406 -14.75 7.78 -2.21
N ASP A 407 -15.35 7.88 -3.40
CA ASP A 407 -16.48 8.79 -3.67
C ASP A 407 -17.73 8.42 -2.87
N VAL A 408 -18.08 7.13 -2.86
CA VAL A 408 -19.20 6.61 -2.06
C VAL A 408 -18.94 6.85 -0.58
N ARG A 409 -17.72 6.59 -0.10
CA ARG A 409 -17.36 6.84 1.30
C ARG A 409 -17.46 8.32 1.65
N SER A 410 -16.90 9.21 0.83
CA SER A 410 -16.97 10.66 1.03
C SER A 410 -18.42 11.16 1.07
N PHE A 411 -19.29 10.62 0.23
CA PHE A 411 -20.72 10.92 0.26
C PHE A 411 -21.38 10.46 1.58
N LEU A 412 -21.04 9.26 2.06
CA LEU A 412 -21.55 8.74 3.33
C LEU A 412 -21.05 9.56 4.54
N ASP A 413 -19.78 9.95 4.55
CA ASP A 413 -19.19 10.76 5.60
C ASP A 413 -19.86 12.15 5.66
N GLN A 414 -20.04 12.81 4.51
CA GLN A 414 -20.80 14.07 4.44
C GLN A 414 -22.27 13.93 4.86
N ALA A 415 -22.91 12.81 4.53
CA ALA A 415 -24.27 12.53 4.95
C ALA A 415 -24.36 12.33 6.47
N LEU A 416 -23.37 11.64 7.07
CA LEU A 416 -23.26 11.43 8.50
C LEU A 416 -23.02 12.75 9.25
N GLU A 417 -22.09 13.59 8.78
CA GLU A 417 -21.84 14.92 9.37
C GLU A 417 -23.09 15.79 9.37
N ARG A 418 -23.84 15.81 8.24
CA ARG A 418 -25.11 16.54 8.16
C ARG A 418 -26.14 15.99 9.14
N PHE A 419 -26.20 14.67 9.29
CA PHE A 419 -27.09 14.01 10.25
C PHE A 419 -26.70 14.34 11.69
N GLU A 420 -25.40 14.32 12.04
CA GLU A 420 -24.90 14.70 13.36
C GLU A 420 -25.19 16.18 13.68
N GLN A 421 -24.96 17.08 12.73
CA GLN A 421 -25.29 18.49 12.85
C GLN A 421 -26.80 18.70 13.07
N TYR A 422 -27.64 17.96 12.33
CA TYR A 422 -29.08 17.98 12.52
C TYR A 422 -29.49 17.49 13.92
N CYS A 423 -28.97 16.33 14.35
CA CYS A 423 -29.23 15.78 15.68
C CYS A 423 -28.80 16.74 16.79
N LYS A 424 -27.64 17.39 16.63
CA LYS A 424 -27.16 18.41 17.57
C LYS A 424 -28.08 19.64 17.59
N GLY A 425 -28.48 20.15 16.43
CA GLY A 425 -29.42 21.26 16.33
C GLY A 425 -30.79 20.93 16.93
N ALA A 426 -31.29 19.71 16.73
CA ALA A 426 -32.52 19.22 17.34
C ALA A 426 -32.40 19.11 18.87
N LEU A 427 -31.25 18.60 19.36
CA LEU A 427 -30.97 18.53 20.80
C LEU A 427 -30.87 19.92 21.43
N ASP A 428 -30.18 20.87 20.79
CA ASP A 428 -30.03 22.25 21.26
C ASP A 428 -31.40 22.96 21.29
N ALA A 429 -32.25 22.75 20.27
CA ALA A 429 -33.61 23.28 20.23
C ALA A 429 -34.49 22.68 21.34
N PHE A 430 -34.39 21.36 21.55
CA PHE A 430 -35.09 20.66 22.63
C PHE A 430 -34.66 21.18 24.01
N GLN A 431 -33.37 21.36 24.24
CA GLN A 431 -32.82 21.91 25.49
C GLN A 431 -33.25 23.37 25.72
N SER A 432 -33.26 24.19 24.67
CA SER A 432 -33.70 25.59 24.74
C SER A 432 -35.19 25.70 25.08
N GLU A 433 -36.02 24.85 24.47
CA GLU A 433 -37.46 24.84 24.76
C GLU A 433 -37.77 24.27 26.14
N LEU A 434 -37.05 23.24 26.60
CA LEU A 434 -37.14 22.78 27.99
C LEU A 434 -36.74 23.89 28.96
N GLY A 435 -35.64 24.60 28.69
CA GLY A 435 -35.15 25.70 29.52
C GLY A 435 -36.10 26.90 29.58
N SER A 436 -36.74 27.25 28.47
CA SER A 436 -37.73 28.34 28.45
C SER A 436 -39.01 27.96 29.19
N ARG A 437 -39.44 26.70 29.09
CA ARG A 437 -40.63 26.19 29.79
C ARG A 437 -40.39 26.00 31.28
N THR A 438 -39.21 25.56 31.71
CA THR A 438 -38.84 25.51 33.13
C THR A 438 -38.71 26.91 33.74
N ALA A 439 -38.18 27.90 33.01
CA ALA A 439 -38.16 29.29 33.45
C ALA A 439 -39.58 29.91 33.56
N THR A 440 -40.47 29.54 32.64
CA THR A 440 -41.90 29.94 32.71
C THR A 440 -42.59 29.29 33.91
N LEU A 441 -42.22 28.05 34.24
CA LEU A 441 -42.69 27.32 35.42
C LEU A 441 -42.15 27.92 36.72
N ASP A 442 -40.87 28.29 36.78
CA ASP A 442 -40.27 28.98 37.93
C ASP A 442 -40.92 30.35 38.18
N GLY A 443 -41.28 31.06 37.10
CA GLY A 443 -42.08 32.29 37.17
C GLY A 443 -43.50 32.06 37.74
N LEU A 444 -44.17 31.00 37.31
CA LEU A 444 -45.50 30.59 37.83
C LEU A 444 -45.44 30.09 39.28
N VAL A 445 -44.38 29.37 39.63
CA VAL A 445 -44.11 28.85 40.98
C VAL A 445 -43.76 30.00 41.93
N HIS A 446 -42.94 30.98 41.52
CA HIS A 446 -42.68 32.19 42.31
C HIS A 446 -43.92 33.09 42.48
N GLN A 447 -44.85 33.11 41.51
CA GLN A 447 -46.10 33.86 41.64
C GLN A 447 -47.12 33.15 42.55
N ARG A 448 -47.07 31.81 42.66
CA ARG A 448 -47.92 30.99 43.55
C ARG A 448 -47.32 30.67 44.94
N LEU A 449 -46.02 30.79 45.14
CA LEU A 449 -45.30 30.52 46.41
C LEU A 449 -45.56 31.55 47.54
N ARG A 450 -46.59 32.40 47.42
CA ARG A 450 -46.99 33.36 48.47
C ARG A 450 -48.04 32.82 49.46
N GLY A 451 -48.46 31.56 49.33
CA GLY A 451 -49.35 30.90 50.29
C GLY A 451 -48.93 29.45 50.52
N LEU A 452 -48.17 29.20 51.58
CA LEU A 452 -47.71 27.87 51.97
C LEU A 452 -48.45 27.42 53.24
N ARG A 453 -49.35 26.43 53.11
CA ARG A 453 -49.39 25.25 54.00
C ARG A 453 -50.34 24.12 53.55
N ASP A 454 -51.28 24.37 52.64
CA ASP A 454 -52.33 23.38 52.31
C ASP A 454 -52.11 22.61 50.97
N ASP A 455 -51.02 22.87 50.23
CA ASP A 455 -50.86 22.40 48.84
C ASP A 455 -49.85 21.24 48.64
N LEU A 456 -49.35 20.59 49.70
CA LEU A 456 -48.39 19.48 49.53
C LEU A 456 -49.01 18.27 48.79
N ASP A 457 -50.32 18.04 48.93
CA ASP A 457 -51.05 16.98 48.21
C ASP A 457 -51.37 17.36 46.75
N ALA A 458 -51.31 18.64 46.39
CA ALA A 458 -51.50 19.11 45.01
C ALA A 458 -50.22 18.95 44.16
N VAL A 459 -49.04 19.05 44.79
CA VAL A 459 -47.73 18.86 44.12
C VAL A 459 -47.56 17.41 43.63
N HIS A 460 -48.06 16.41 44.35
CA HIS A 460 -48.05 15.01 43.90
C HIS A 460 -48.96 14.74 42.69
N ARG A 461 -50.10 15.45 42.57
CA ARG A 461 -50.98 15.34 41.39
C ARG A 461 -50.37 16.00 40.14
N SER A 462 -49.53 17.02 40.32
CA SER A 462 -48.82 17.69 39.23
C SER A 462 -47.67 16.85 38.65
N ALA A 463 -47.07 15.93 39.42
CA ALA A 463 -45.99 15.08 38.94
C ALA A 463 -46.44 14.08 37.86
N ALA A 464 -47.65 13.52 37.97
CA ALA A 464 -48.22 12.63 36.97
C ALA A 464 -48.53 13.37 35.65
N VAL A 465 -49.11 14.57 35.74
CA VAL A 465 -49.37 15.44 34.58
C VAL A 465 -48.05 15.91 33.94
N LEU A 466 -47.01 16.17 34.73
CA LEU A 466 -45.68 16.52 34.23
C LEU A 466 -45.01 15.37 33.48
N MET A 467 -45.17 14.12 33.95
CA MET A 467 -44.68 12.94 33.25
C MET A 467 -45.49 12.67 31.97
N GLU A 468 -46.81 12.82 32.00
CA GLU A 468 -47.69 12.64 30.85
C GLU A 468 -47.41 13.68 29.76
N VAL A 469 -47.23 14.95 30.13
CA VAL A 469 -46.84 16.01 29.18
C VAL A 469 -45.42 15.82 28.65
N ALA A 470 -44.49 15.31 29.47
CA ALA A 470 -43.14 15.00 29.02
C ALA A 470 -43.12 13.80 28.06
N GLU A 471 -43.89 12.74 28.33
CA GLU A 471 -44.08 11.60 27.43
C GLU A 471 -44.76 12.01 26.13
N GLU A 472 -45.83 12.82 26.18
CA GLU A 472 -46.53 13.31 24.99
C GLU A 472 -45.64 14.23 24.14
N THR A 473 -44.84 15.08 24.80
CA THR A 473 -43.86 15.94 24.11
C THR A 473 -42.74 15.10 23.48
N CYS A 474 -42.16 14.15 24.21
CA CYS A 474 -41.14 13.24 23.68
C CYS A 474 -41.68 12.39 22.53
N SER A 475 -42.90 11.84 22.64
CA SER A 475 -43.54 11.08 21.57
C SER A 475 -43.77 11.95 20.34
N ARG A 476 -44.27 13.19 20.51
CA ARG A 476 -44.48 14.10 19.39
C ARG A 476 -43.18 14.52 18.71
N TYR A 477 -42.11 14.74 19.47
CA TYR A 477 -40.78 15.01 18.90
C TYR A 477 -40.16 13.77 18.26
N MET A 478 -40.41 12.56 18.77
CA MET A 478 -40.00 11.33 18.08
C MET A 478 -40.76 11.16 16.76
N ASP A 479 -42.07 11.40 16.75
CA ASP A 479 -42.90 11.34 15.56
C ASP A 479 -42.50 12.41 14.54
N ASP A 480 -42.21 13.64 15.01
CA ASP A 480 -41.66 14.70 14.16
C ASP A 480 -40.25 14.36 13.68
N PHE A 481 -39.39 13.77 14.51
CA PHE A 481 -38.05 13.35 14.12
C PHE A 481 -38.09 12.22 13.08
N GLU A 482 -38.95 11.22 13.25
CA GLU A 482 -39.18 10.16 12.26
C GLU A 482 -39.78 10.72 10.96
N SER A 483 -40.75 11.64 11.07
CA SER A 483 -41.35 12.37 9.95
C SER A 483 -40.32 13.17 9.16
N HIS A 484 -39.49 13.95 9.85
CA HIS A 484 -38.45 14.79 9.25
C HIS A 484 -37.25 13.99 8.77
N LEU A 485 -37.02 12.76 9.27
CA LEU A 485 -36.03 11.84 8.74
C LEU A 485 -36.49 11.10 7.48
N ARG A 486 -37.80 11.02 7.20
CA ARG A 486 -38.29 10.39 5.97
C ARG A 486 -37.74 11.06 4.72
N GLU A 487 -37.72 12.40 4.65
CA GLU A 487 -37.30 13.12 3.45
C GLU A 487 -35.77 13.02 3.22
N PRO A 488 -34.90 13.21 4.23
CA PRO A 488 -33.46 12.94 4.14
C PRO A 488 -33.15 11.47 3.83
N LEU A 489 -33.82 10.50 4.45
CA LEU A 489 -33.64 9.08 4.12
C LEU A 489 -34.11 8.77 2.70
N ALA A 490 -35.20 9.40 2.24
CA ALA A 490 -35.65 9.30 0.85
C ALA A 490 -34.66 9.99 -0.11
N GLN A 491 -34.02 11.10 0.26
CA GLN A 491 -32.96 11.73 -0.52
C GLN A 491 -31.70 10.87 -0.56
N LEU A 492 -31.27 10.30 0.56
CA LEU A 492 -30.16 9.36 0.65
C LEU A 492 -30.45 8.15 -0.25
N ARG A 493 -31.65 7.58 -0.16
CA ARG A 493 -32.10 6.47 -1.01
C ARG A 493 -32.12 6.86 -2.48
N ARG A 494 -32.66 8.04 -2.84
CA ARG A 494 -32.62 8.56 -4.22
C ARG A 494 -31.19 8.80 -4.70
N GLY A 495 -30.29 9.25 -3.85
CA GLY A 495 -28.87 9.45 -4.17
C GLY A 495 -28.14 8.13 -4.40
N VAL A 496 -28.37 7.14 -3.53
CA VAL A 496 -27.89 5.76 -3.71
C VAL A 496 -28.47 5.15 -4.99
N ASP A 497 -29.77 5.29 -5.24
CA ASP A 497 -30.43 4.80 -6.45
C ASP A 497 -29.92 5.51 -7.72
N GLN A 498 -29.61 6.82 -7.65
CA GLN A 498 -29.00 7.58 -8.74
C GLN A 498 -27.56 7.15 -9.01
N LEU A 499 -26.75 6.93 -7.97
CA LEU A 499 -25.40 6.40 -8.12
C LEU A 499 -25.43 5.00 -8.75
N LEU A 500 -26.31 4.13 -8.24
CA LEU A 500 -26.52 2.79 -8.78
C LEU A 500 -27.00 2.82 -10.22
N THR A 501 -27.98 3.66 -10.59
CA THR A 501 -28.49 3.75 -11.97
C THR A 501 -27.54 4.45 -12.94
N THR A 502 -26.78 5.44 -12.49
CA THR A 502 -25.69 6.06 -13.28
C THR A 502 -24.60 5.01 -13.55
N HIS A 503 -24.29 4.16 -12.57
CA HIS A 503 -23.34 3.07 -12.71
C HIS A 503 -23.89 1.90 -13.55
N SER A 504 -25.18 1.55 -13.45
CA SER A 504 -25.83 0.56 -14.32
C SER A 504 -25.89 1.03 -15.78
N ARG A 505 -26.19 2.31 -16.03
CA ARG A 505 -26.14 2.89 -17.39
C ARG A 505 -24.71 3.00 -17.93
N SER A 506 -23.71 3.20 -17.08
CA SER A 506 -22.30 3.07 -17.45
C SER A 506 -21.91 1.62 -17.78
N MET A 507 -22.59 0.62 -17.22
CA MET A 507 -22.38 -0.80 -17.56
C MET A 507 -23.15 -1.21 -18.82
N GLU A 508 -24.37 -0.69 -19.05
CA GLU A 508 -25.18 -0.98 -20.24
C GLU A 508 -24.74 -0.21 -21.50
N SER A 509 -24.14 0.98 -21.35
CA SER A 509 -23.41 1.65 -22.45
C SER A 509 -22.01 1.04 -22.71
N GLN A 510 -21.61 0.05 -21.90
CA GLN A 510 -20.42 -0.79 -22.05
C GLN A 510 -20.75 -2.27 -22.35
N VAL A 511 -22.03 -2.62 -22.54
CA VAL A 511 -22.41 -3.81 -23.32
C VAL A 511 -22.30 -3.49 -24.81
#